data_AF-A0A659PNI1-F1
#
_entry.id   AF-A0A659PNI1-F1
#
_cell.length_a   1.000
_cell.length_b   1.000
_cell.length_c   1.000
_cell.angle_alpha   90.00
_cell.angle_beta   90.00
_cell.angle_gamma   90.00
#
_symmetry.space_group_name_H-M   'P 1'
#
loop_
_entity.id
_entity.type
_entity.pdbx_description
1 polymer ?
#
loop_
_entity_poly.entity_id
_entity_poly.type
_entity_poly.pdbx_seq_one_letter_code
_entity_poly.pdbx_strand_id
1 'polypeptide(L)'
;YQRSWRHAANSRVNRRPSTQFLGPDNDSLTLSGVLLPEVTGGRLSLLALEQMAELGKAWPLIEGSGTIYGMFVIESLSQTKTEFFASGMPRRIEFTITLKRVDESLSDMFG
;
A
#
# COMPACT_ATOMS: atom_id res chain seq x y z
N TYR A 1 -6.78 3.46 -5.43
CA TYR A 1 -6.70 3.88 -4.02
C TYR A 1 -8.10 3.81 -3.43
N GLN A 2 -8.29 2.95 -2.42
CA GLN A 2 -9.58 2.75 -1.75
C GLN A 2 -9.49 3.34 -0.35
N ARG A 3 -10.50 4.13 0.02
CA ARG A 3 -10.67 4.65 1.38
C ARG A 3 -11.99 4.15 1.95
N SER A 4 -11.95 3.77 3.21
CA SER A 4 -13.09 3.24 3.93
C SER A 4 -13.38 4.11 5.14
N TRP A 5 -14.65 4.27 5.47
CA TRP A 5 -15.12 5.06 6.60
C TRP A 5 -16.13 4.28 7.41
N ARG A 6 -16.04 4.39 8.73
CA ARG A 6 -16.90 3.68 9.67
C ARG A 6 -18.10 4.54 10.03
N HIS A 7 -19.29 3.98 9.82
CA HIS A 7 -20.56 4.59 10.19
C HIS A 7 -21.38 3.61 11.06
N ALA A 8 -21.68 3.98 12.31
CA ALA A 8 -22.61 3.22 13.13
C ALA A 8 -24.05 3.67 12.84
N ALA A 9 -24.94 2.72 12.55
CA ALA A 9 -26.36 2.99 12.34
C ALA A 9 -27.16 2.64 13.60
N ASN A 10 -27.95 3.60 14.09
CA ASN A 10 -28.87 3.41 15.20
C ASN A 10 -30.32 3.37 14.69
N SER A 11 -31.01 2.26 14.94
CA SER A 11 -32.40 2.05 14.53
C SER A 11 -33.36 3.00 15.25
N ARG A 12 -34.39 3.46 14.55
CA ARG A 12 -35.44 4.34 15.09
C ARG A 12 -36.81 3.82 14.66
N VAL A 13 -37.77 3.82 15.58
CA VAL A 13 -39.15 3.38 15.28
C VAL A 13 -39.76 4.27 14.20
N ASN A 14 -40.25 3.66 13.12
CA ASN A 14 -40.90 4.31 11.97
C ASN A 14 -40.10 5.45 11.31
N ARG A 15 -38.76 5.46 11.45
CA ARG A 15 -37.88 6.43 10.79
C ARG A 15 -36.65 5.75 10.22
N ARG A 16 -35.96 6.43 9.29
CA ARG A 16 -34.64 5.99 8.83
C ARG A 16 -33.65 5.94 10.01
N PRO A 17 -32.77 4.93 10.07
CA PRO A 17 -31.70 4.87 11.06
C PRO A 17 -30.85 6.15 11.04
N SER A 18 -30.45 6.63 12.21
CA SER A 18 -29.47 7.72 12.29
C SER A 18 -28.06 7.14 12.17
N THR A 19 -27.24 7.72 11.30
CA THR A 19 -25.84 7.31 11.11
C THR A 19 -24.91 8.23 11.90
N GLN A 20 -24.02 7.64 12.71
CA GLN A 20 -22.93 8.34 13.40
C GLN A 20 -21.61 8.02 12.72
N PHE A 21 -20.85 9.06 12.36
CA PHE A 21 -19.50 8.90 11.82
C PHE A 21 -18.54 8.54 12.96
N LEU A 22 -17.85 7.40 12.81
CA LEU A 22 -16.89 6.89 13.79
C LEU A 22 -15.43 7.15 13.40
N GLY A 23 -15.19 7.67 12.19
CA GLY A 23 -13.85 7.95 11.67
C GLY A 23 -13.48 7.11 10.44
N PRO A 24 -12.25 7.31 9.94
CA PRO A 24 -11.65 6.45 8.91
C PRO A 24 -11.55 4.99 9.38
N ASP A 25 -11.60 4.06 8.44
CA ASP A 25 -11.32 2.65 8.69
C ASP A 25 -9.86 2.31 8.34
N ASN A 26 -9.48 1.04 8.49
CA ASN A 26 -8.21 0.53 7.99
C ASN A 26 -8.17 0.62 6.47
N ASP A 27 -7.46 1.63 5.96
CA ASP A 27 -7.23 1.78 4.52
C ASP A 27 -6.10 0.83 4.08
N SER A 28 -6.40 0.00 3.07
CA SER A 28 -5.41 -0.82 2.38
C SER A 28 -5.21 -0.33 0.95
N LEU A 29 -3.98 -0.44 0.47
CA LEU A 29 -3.60 -0.06 -0.88
C LEU A 29 -2.77 -1.17 -1.50
N THR A 30 -3.28 -1.75 -2.57
CA THR A 30 -2.52 -2.70 -3.40
C THR A 30 -1.97 -1.98 -4.62
N LEU A 31 -0.66 -2.07 -4.80
CA LEU A 31 0.03 -1.58 -6.00
C LEU A 31 0.58 -2.79 -6.75
N SER A 32 0.28 -2.87 -8.03
CA SER A 32 0.77 -3.91 -8.92
C SER A 32 1.49 -3.28 -10.10
N GLY A 33 2.57 -3.92 -10.53
CA GLY A 33 3.44 -3.41 -11.57
C GLY A 33 4.25 -4.50 -12.23
N VAL A 34 4.86 -4.15 -13.36
CA VAL A 34 5.75 -5.03 -14.10
C VAL A 34 7.08 -4.31 -14.28
N LEU A 35 8.15 -4.96 -13.85
CA LEU A 35 9.52 -4.55 -14.12
C LEU A 35 10.08 -5.39 -15.26
N LEU A 36 10.74 -4.73 -16.20
CA LEU A 36 11.53 -5.37 -17.24
C LEU A 36 12.99 -5.02 -16.95
N PRO A 37 13.76 -5.85 -16.22
CA PRO A 37 15.06 -5.46 -15.68
C PRO A 37 16.07 -4.94 -16.71
N GLU A 38 15.97 -5.36 -17.97
CA GLU A 38 16.81 -4.84 -19.07
C GLU A 38 16.55 -3.36 -19.40
N VAL A 39 15.31 -2.90 -19.19
CA VAL A 39 14.85 -1.56 -19.61
C VAL A 39 14.62 -0.67 -18.39
N THR A 40 13.95 -1.18 -17.36
CA THR A 40 13.58 -0.43 -16.16
C THR A 40 14.55 -0.60 -15.00
N GLY A 41 15.44 -1.60 -15.06
CA GLY A 41 16.18 -2.05 -13.87
C GLY A 41 15.21 -2.50 -12.76
N GLY A 42 15.53 -2.19 -11.50
CA GLY A 42 14.57 -2.30 -10.39
C GLY A 42 14.67 -3.57 -9.53
N ARG A 43 15.61 -4.47 -9.82
CA ARG A 43 15.85 -5.66 -8.97
C ARG A 43 16.33 -5.28 -7.56
N LEU A 44 17.19 -4.26 -7.46
CA LEU A 44 17.63 -3.69 -6.17
C LEU A 44 16.50 -2.94 -5.46
N SER A 45 15.58 -2.33 -6.21
CA SER A 45 14.41 -1.64 -5.65
C SER A 45 13.45 -2.63 -4.98
N LEU A 46 13.22 -3.79 -5.58
CA LEU A 46 12.43 -4.87 -4.97
C LEU A 46 13.09 -5.41 -3.69
N LEU A 47 14.41 -5.59 -3.70
CA LEU A 47 15.16 -5.99 -2.50
C LEU A 47 15.05 -4.93 -1.39
N ALA A 48 15.11 -3.65 -1.74
CA ALA A 48 14.92 -2.57 -0.77
C ALA A 48 13.51 -2.61 -0.16
N LEU A 49 12.47 -2.89 -0.96
CA LEU A 49 11.10 -3.06 -0.45
C LEU A 49 10.98 -4.27 0.49
N GLU A 50 11.65 -5.38 0.18
CA GLU A 50 11.74 -6.53 1.10
C GLU A 50 12.38 -6.13 2.42
N GLN A 51 13.53 -5.44 2.38
CA GLN A 51 14.20 -4.98 3.59
C GLN A 51 13.37 -3.99 4.41
N MET A 52 12.66 -3.08 3.73
CA MET A 52 11.74 -2.13 4.35
C MET A 52 10.59 -2.85 5.07
N ALA A 53 10.09 -3.95 4.49
CA ALA A 53 9.05 -4.78 5.09
C ALA A 53 9.59 -5.54 6.32
N GLU A 54 10.80 -6.10 6.24
CA GLU A 54 11.46 -6.79 7.37
C GLU A 54 11.72 -5.89 8.58
N LEU A 55 11.94 -4.59 8.36
CA LEU A 55 12.10 -3.63 9.44
C LEU A 55 10.81 -3.42 10.25
N GLY A 56 9.64 -3.78 9.71
CA GLY A 56 8.35 -3.62 10.37
C GLY A 56 7.96 -2.17 10.68
N LYS A 57 8.66 -1.21 10.07
CA LYS A 57 8.44 0.23 10.29
C LYS A 57 7.39 0.77 9.33
N ALA A 58 6.73 1.83 9.76
CA ALA A 58 5.87 2.64 8.92
C ALA A 58 6.73 3.53 8.02
N TRP A 59 6.37 3.62 6.74
CA TRP A 59 7.07 4.41 5.72
C TRP A 59 6.13 5.42 5.08
N PRO A 60 6.59 6.64 4.76
CA PRO A 60 5.77 7.62 4.08
C PRO A 60 5.53 7.18 2.62
N LEU A 61 4.28 7.18 2.20
CA LEU A 61 3.92 6.98 0.80
C LEU A 61 3.72 8.33 0.12
N ILE A 62 4.60 8.63 -0.83
CA ILE A 62 4.64 9.92 -1.53
C ILE A 62 4.56 9.66 -3.03
N GLU A 63 3.59 10.28 -3.69
CA GLU A 63 3.46 10.26 -5.14
C GLU A 63 4.53 11.15 -5.79
N GLY A 64 4.95 10.83 -7.02
CA GLY A 64 5.86 11.69 -7.80
C GLY A 64 5.34 13.10 -8.07
N SER A 65 4.03 13.34 -7.89
CA SER A 65 3.40 14.67 -7.94
C SER A 65 3.71 15.54 -6.70
N GLY A 66 4.24 14.94 -5.63
CA GLY A 66 4.42 15.55 -4.31
C GLY A 66 3.27 15.28 -3.33
N THR A 67 2.23 14.55 -3.74
CA THR A 67 1.12 14.20 -2.85
C THR A 67 1.56 13.18 -1.80
N ILE A 68 1.38 13.51 -0.52
CA ILE A 68 1.65 12.62 0.62
C ILE A 68 0.35 11.92 0.99
N TYR A 69 0.34 10.58 0.92
CA TYR A 69 -0.85 9.79 1.23
C TYR A 69 -0.98 9.41 2.71
N GLY A 70 0.14 9.39 3.44
CA GLY A 70 0.18 8.96 4.84
C GLY A 70 1.35 8.02 5.12
N MET A 71 1.29 7.36 6.28
CA MET A 71 2.26 6.35 6.70
C MET A 71 1.70 4.96 6.45
N PHE A 72 2.49 4.11 5.81
CA PHE A 72 2.09 2.77 5.44
C PHE A 72 3.11 1.73 5.93
N VAL A 73 2.58 0.59 6.38
CA VAL A 73 3.38 -0.63 6.56
C VAL A 73 3.19 -1.55 5.36
N ILE A 74 4.22 -2.30 5.02
CA ILE A 74 4.15 -3.31 3.96
C ILE A 74 3.63 -4.60 4.59
N GLU A 75 2.43 -5.03 4.21
CA GLU A 75 1.83 -6.28 4.70
C GLU A 75 2.23 -7.48 3.85
N SER A 76 2.35 -7.30 2.54
CA SER A 76 2.76 -8.37 1.64
C SER A 76 3.48 -7.84 0.40
N LEU A 77 4.45 -8.62 -0.07
CA LEU A 77 5.11 -8.43 -1.35
C LEU A 77 5.15 -9.79 -2.07
N SER A 78 4.53 -9.86 -3.23
CA SER A 78 4.57 -11.02 -4.12
C SER A 78 5.31 -10.65 -5.40
N GLN A 79 6.19 -11.55 -5.86
CA GLN A 79 6.94 -11.38 -7.09
C GLN A 79 6.83 -12.66 -7.93
N THR A 80 6.41 -12.49 -9.18
CA THR A 80 6.37 -13.56 -10.18
C THR A 80 7.38 -13.25 -11.27
N LYS A 81 8.39 -14.10 -11.39
CA LYS A 81 9.49 -13.96 -12.35
C LYS A 81 9.20 -14.83 -13.56
N THR A 82 9.18 -14.23 -14.74
CA THR A 82 8.92 -14.89 -16.02
C THR A 82 9.97 -14.47 -17.05
N GLU A 83 10.10 -15.28 -18.11
CA GLU A 83 11.09 -15.08 -19.19
C GLU A 83 12.53 -15.02 -18.66
N PHE A 84 13.26 -16.13 -18.68
CA PHE A 84 14.62 -16.17 -18.13
C PHE A 84 15.68 -16.15 -19.22
N PHE A 85 16.78 -15.45 -18.97
CA PHE A 85 17.99 -15.60 -19.78
C PHE A 85 18.62 -16.99 -19.60
N ALA A 86 19.51 -17.34 -20.53
CA ALA A 86 20.40 -18.50 -20.37
C ALA A 86 21.23 -18.43 -19.08
N SER A 87 21.47 -17.23 -18.54
CA SER A 87 22.13 -17.00 -17.25
C SER A 87 21.22 -17.19 -16.02
N GLY A 88 19.92 -17.47 -16.22
CA GLY A 88 18.92 -17.61 -15.15
C GLY A 88 18.40 -16.28 -14.59
N MET A 89 18.80 -15.13 -15.15
CA MET A 89 18.25 -13.84 -14.76
C MET A 89 16.85 -13.61 -15.38
N PRO A 90 15.86 -13.12 -14.61
CA PRO A 90 14.52 -12.85 -15.14
C PRO A 90 14.49 -11.57 -15.99
N ARG A 91 13.78 -11.64 -17.10
CA ARG A 91 13.52 -10.54 -18.05
C ARG A 91 12.24 -9.80 -17.73
N ARG A 92 11.32 -10.45 -17.03
CA ARG A 92 10.05 -9.87 -16.58
C ARG A 92 9.81 -10.25 -15.13
N ILE A 93 9.51 -9.25 -14.30
CA ILE A 93 9.15 -9.44 -12.90
C ILE A 93 7.84 -8.70 -12.67
N GLU A 94 6.78 -9.46 -12.48
CA GLU A 94 5.49 -8.93 -12.04
C GLU A 94 5.51 -8.88 -10.52
N PHE A 95 5.16 -7.74 -9.94
CA PHE A 95 5.10 -7.60 -8.50
C PHE A 95 3.75 -7.05 -8.07
N THR A 96 3.33 -7.47 -6.88
CA THR A 96 2.16 -6.94 -6.19
C THR A 96 2.56 -6.69 -4.74
N ILE A 97 2.40 -5.45 -4.30
CA ILE A 97 2.64 -5.04 -2.92
C ILE A 97 1.32 -4.60 -2.29
N THR A 98 1.06 -5.05 -1.07
CA THR A 98 -0.09 -4.62 -0.27
C THR A 98 0.42 -3.78 0.90
N LEU A 99 -0.08 -2.57 0.96
CA LEU A 99 0.24 -1.57 1.96
C LEU A 99 -0.98 -1.36 2.86
N LYS A 100 -0.73 -1.18 4.16
CA LYS A 100 -1.77 -0.81 5.12
C LYS A 100 -1.42 0.50 5.79
N ARG A 101 -2.39 1.40 5.84
CA ARG A 101 -2.24 2.71 6.47
C ARG A 101 -2.19 2.56 7.99
N VAL A 102 -1.31 3.31 8.64
CA VAL A 102 -1.10 3.24 10.09
C VAL A 102 -1.13 4.59 10.81
N ASP A 103 -1.18 5.72 10.09
CA ASP A 103 -1.29 7.04 10.71
C ASP A 103 -2.73 7.35 11.17
N GLU A 104 -2.88 7.88 12.39
CA GLU A 104 -4.13 8.49 12.86
C GLU A 104 -4.36 9.87 12.22
N SER A 105 -3.28 10.59 11.84
CA SER A 105 -3.34 11.95 11.31
C SER A 105 -2.05 12.39 10.60
N LEU A 106 -2.16 13.28 9.61
CA LEU A 106 -1.01 13.99 9.01
C LEU A 106 -0.23 14.82 10.05
N SER A 107 -0.89 15.31 11.11
CA SER A 107 -0.20 16.02 12.21
C SER A 107 0.79 15.11 12.95
N ASP A 108 0.43 13.83 13.14
CA ASP A 108 1.29 12.83 13.78
C ASP A 108 2.53 12.49 12.95
N MET A 109 2.51 12.81 11.65
CA MET A 109 3.67 12.64 10.76
C MET A 109 4.69 13.78 10.87
N PHE A 110 4.26 14.98 11.30
CA PHE A 110 5.09 16.19 11.33
C PHE A 110 5.34 16.76 12.73
N GLY A 111 4.65 16.26 13.75
CA GLY A 111 4.74 16.71 15.15
C GLY A 111 3.61 17.66 15.54
#